data_AF-A0A1J5GG37-F1
#
_entry.id   AF-A0A1J5GG37-F1
#
_cell.length_a   1.000
_cell.length_b   1.000
_cell.length_c   1.000
_cell.angle_alpha   90.00
_cell.angle_beta   90.00
_cell.angle_gamma   90.00
#
_symmetry.space_group_name_H-M   'P 1'
#
loop_
_entity.id
_entity.type
_entity.pdbx_description
1 polymer ?
#
loop_
_entity_poly.entity_id
_entity_poly.type
_entity_poly.pdbx_seq_one_letter_code
_entity_poly.pdbx_strand_id
1 'polypeptide(L)'
;MSKGCLLSGSPNCSIDRTFTSIFYFSPKVKKSNQIIPKYQNPIYLAREYKCMIDNGQVKNQPALAKLKGVSRARVTQILNLLKLDKSFIKKF
;
A
#
# COMPACT_ATOMS: atom_id res chain seq x y z
N MET A 1 -18.76 -35.99 -66.88
CA MET A 1 -17.44 -35.32 -67.06
C MET A 1 -17.30 -34.25 -65.99
N SER A 2 -16.41 -34.48 -65.03
CA SER A 2 -16.13 -33.61 -63.90
C SER A 2 -15.62 -32.25 -64.37
N LYS A 3 -16.25 -31.16 -63.93
CA LYS A 3 -15.72 -29.80 -64.07
C LYS A 3 -15.71 -29.14 -62.69
N GLY A 4 -14.57 -28.53 -62.39
CA GLY A 4 -14.08 -28.25 -61.04
C GLY A 4 -14.98 -27.39 -60.17
N CYS A 5 -14.87 -27.64 -58.86
CA CYS A 5 -15.38 -26.77 -57.81
C CYS A 5 -14.78 -25.36 -57.99
N LEU A 6 -15.58 -24.44 -58.51
CA LEU A 6 -15.27 -23.01 -58.46
C LEU A 6 -15.40 -22.57 -56.99
N LEU A 7 -14.29 -22.05 -56.47
CA LEU A 7 -14.16 -21.45 -55.15
C LEU A 7 -15.31 -20.45 -54.93
N SER A 8 -16.20 -20.76 -53.98
CA SER A 8 -17.26 -19.84 -53.56
C SER A 8 -16.65 -18.72 -52.70
N GLY A 9 -15.99 -17.77 -53.36
CA GLY A 9 -15.57 -16.51 -52.75
C GLY A 9 -16.66 -15.45 -52.90
N SER A 10 -16.83 -14.61 -51.88
CA SER A 10 -17.66 -13.41 -51.95
C SER A 10 -17.09 -12.44 -53.02
N PRO A 11 -17.92 -11.82 -53.88
CA PRO A 11 -17.43 -10.94 -54.95
C PRO A 11 -16.95 -9.57 -54.46
N ASN A 12 -17.13 -9.26 -53.17
CA ASN A 12 -16.73 -7.97 -52.60
C ASN A 12 -15.53 -8.14 -51.66
N CYS A 13 -14.35 -7.77 -52.16
CA CYS A 13 -13.06 -7.89 -51.47
C CYS A 13 -12.84 -6.90 -50.30
N SER A 14 -13.86 -6.18 -49.83
CA SER A 14 -13.65 -5.05 -48.90
C SER A 14 -14.27 -5.18 -47.51
N ILE A 15 -15.00 -6.26 -47.20
CA ILE A 15 -15.84 -6.29 -45.98
C ILE A 15 -15.27 -7.18 -44.85
N ASP A 16 -14.33 -8.10 -45.14
CA ASP A 16 -14.08 -9.24 -44.22
C ASP A 16 -12.70 -9.35 -43.55
N ARG A 17 -12.04 -8.28 -43.03
CA ARG A 17 -10.78 -8.50 -42.25
C ARG A 17 -10.52 -7.71 -40.97
N THR A 18 -11.37 -6.81 -40.53
CA THR A 18 -11.10 -6.08 -39.28
C THR A 18 -12.26 -6.14 -38.32
N PHE A 19 -12.29 -7.20 -37.51
CA PHE A 19 -13.07 -7.21 -36.28
C PHE A 19 -12.57 -6.07 -35.39
N THR A 20 -13.36 -5.00 -35.31
CA THR A 20 -13.02 -3.82 -34.51
C THR A 20 -13.70 -3.98 -33.15
N SER A 21 -12.93 -4.24 -32.10
CA SER A 21 -13.44 -4.30 -30.72
C SER A 21 -13.06 -3.02 -29.99
N ILE A 22 -14.06 -2.22 -29.62
CA ILE A 22 -13.87 -1.00 -28.83
C ILE A 22 -14.07 -1.37 -27.36
N PHE A 23 -13.03 -1.20 -26.54
CA PHE A 23 -13.11 -1.39 -25.10
C PHE A 23 -13.19 -0.03 -24.40
N TYR A 24 -14.22 0.16 -23.58
CA TYR A 24 -14.37 1.35 -22.75
C TYR A 24 -13.77 1.09 -21.37
N PHE A 25 -12.71 1.82 -21.03
CA PHE A 25 -12.15 1.82 -19.68
C PHE A 25 -12.85 2.90 -18.85
N SER A 26 -13.44 2.52 -17.72
CA SER A 26 -14.03 3.49 -16.80
C SER A 26 -12.98 4.52 -16.35
N PRO A 27 -13.33 5.82 -16.27
CA PRO A 27 -12.40 6.83 -15.81
C PRO A 27 -11.92 6.48 -14.39
N LYS A 28 -10.61 6.58 -14.17
CA LYS A 28 -10.01 6.30 -12.86
C LYS A 28 -10.65 7.21 -11.81
N VAL A 29 -11.40 6.61 -10.88
CA VAL A 29 -11.89 7.31 -9.70
C VAL A 29 -10.67 7.86 -8.97
N LYS A 30 -10.56 9.20 -8.90
CA LYS A 30 -9.50 9.85 -8.11
C LYS A 30 -9.76 9.51 -6.64
N LYS A 31 -8.92 8.65 -6.07
CA LYS A 31 -8.97 8.34 -4.63
C LYS A 31 -8.86 9.65 -3.85
N SER A 32 -9.67 9.80 -2.81
CA SER A 32 -9.65 10.96 -1.90
C SER A 32 -8.22 11.30 -1.46
N ASN A 33 -7.95 12.59 -1.24
CA ASN A 33 -6.65 13.12 -0.82
C ASN A 33 -5.95 12.16 0.15
N GLN A 34 -4.87 11.54 -0.30
CA GLN A 34 -4.10 10.63 0.52
C GLN A 34 -3.51 11.44 1.67
N ILE A 35 -3.77 11.03 2.91
CA ILE A 35 -3.16 11.63 4.08
C ILE A 35 -1.64 11.42 3.93
N ILE A 36 -0.90 12.50 3.72
CA ILE A 36 0.56 12.44 3.60
C ILE A 36 1.08 11.95 4.97
N PRO A 37 1.75 10.79 5.04
CA PRO A 37 2.25 10.30 6.32
C PRO A 37 3.33 11.25 6.83
N LYS A 38 3.05 11.94 7.94
CA LYS A 38 4.05 12.76 8.62
C LYS A 38 5.04 11.83 9.30
N TYR A 39 6.26 11.75 8.76
CA TYR A 39 7.34 11.00 9.39
C TYR A 39 7.63 11.60 10.76
N GLN A 40 7.55 10.76 11.79
CA GLN A 40 7.98 11.11 13.14
C GLN A 40 9.26 10.32 13.42
N ASN A 41 10.26 11.00 13.99
CA ASN A 41 11.50 10.35 14.39
C ASN A 41 11.17 9.23 15.39
N PRO A 42 11.52 7.96 15.09
CA PRO A 42 11.13 6.83 15.90
C PRO A 42 11.78 6.84 17.29
N ILE A 43 12.90 7.54 17.47
CA ILE A 43 13.54 7.73 18.78
C ILE A 43 12.69 8.65 19.65
N TYR A 44 12.12 9.71 19.07
CA TYR A 44 11.22 10.61 19.79
C TYR A 44 9.95 9.88 20.23
N LEU A 45 9.35 9.12 19.30
CA LEU A 45 8.20 8.25 19.60
C LEU A 45 8.50 7.27 20.73
N ALA A 46 9.69 6.66 20.74
CA ALA A 46 10.08 5.74 21.79
C ALA A 46 10.18 6.42 23.16
N ARG A 47 10.73 7.64 23.22
CA ARG A 47 10.78 8.45 24.44
C ARG A 47 9.38 8.80 24.94
N GLU A 48 8.48 9.21 24.04
CA GLU A 48 7.09 9.50 24.37
C GLU A 48 6.41 8.25 24.98
N TYR A 49 6.54 7.10 24.31
CA TYR A 49 5.93 5.85 24.76
C TYR A 49 6.45 5.41 26.13
N LYS A 50 7.75 5.53 26.35
CA LYS A 50 8.37 5.25 27.64
C LYS A 50 7.85 6.21 28.72
N CYS A 51 7.77 7.51 28.43
CA CYS A 51 7.25 8.52 29.34
C CYS A 51 5.79 8.24 29.74
N MET A 52 4.93 7.81 28.80
CA MET A 52 3.54 7.44 29.10
C MET A 52 3.44 6.24 30.05
N ILE A 53 4.34 5.27 29.92
CA ILE A 53 4.40 4.09 30.79
C ILE A 53 4.94 4.50 32.16
N ASP A 54 6.06 5.23 32.20
CA ASP A 54 6.73 5.64 33.44
C ASP A 54 5.85 6.57 34.30
N ASN A 55 5.07 7.46 33.66
CA ASN A 55 4.12 8.34 34.33
C ASN A 55 2.80 7.65 34.74
N GLY A 56 2.63 6.36 34.44
CA GLY A 56 1.41 5.62 34.77
C GLY A 56 0.17 6.01 33.95
N GLN A 57 0.31 6.85 32.90
CA GLN A 57 -0.78 7.18 31.98
C GLN A 57 -1.32 5.93 31.27
N VAL A 58 -0.46 4.94 31.09
CA VAL A 58 -0.81 3.66 30.50
C VAL A 58 -0.29 2.53 31.37
N LYS A 59 -1.18 1.60 31.74
CA LYS A 59 -0.86 0.50 32.66
C LYS A 59 0.25 -0.42 32.15
N ASN A 60 0.23 -0.79 30.86
CA ASN A 60 1.13 -1.78 30.26
C ASN A 60 1.27 -1.57 28.74
N GLN A 61 2.29 -2.17 28.12
CA GLN A 61 2.52 -2.12 26.65
C GLN A 61 1.30 -2.51 25.78
N PRO A 62 0.48 -3.52 26.13
CA PRO A 62 -0.72 -3.84 25.35
C PRO A 62 -1.78 -2.74 25.40
N ALA A 63 -1.91 -2.04 26.54
CA ALA A 63 -2.82 -0.91 26.65
C ALA A 63 -2.33 0.27 25.78
N LEU A 64 -1.01 0.47 25.70
CA LEU A 64 -0.41 1.49 24.84
C LEU A 64 -0.66 1.20 23.35
N ALA A 65 -0.54 -0.07 22.96
CA ALA A 65 -0.83 -0.52 21.60
C ALA A 65 -2.29 -0.23 21.20
N LYS A 66 -3.25 -0.55 22.08
CA LYS A 66 -4.66 -0.22 21.88
C LYS A 66 -4.90 1.29 21.77
N LEU A 67 -4.28 2.08 22.66
CA LEU A 67 -4.42 3.54 22.69
C LEU A 67 -3.91 4.20 21.41
N LYS A 68 -2.75 3.76 20.90
CA LYS A 68 -2.11 4.33 19.70
C LYS A 68 -2.58 3.68 18.40
N GLY A 69 -3.47 2.68 18.45
CA GLY A 69 -3.98 1.98 17.26
C GLY A 69 -2.91 1.18 16.50
N VAL A 70 -1.89 0.67 17.20
CA VAL A 70 -0.77 -0.07 16.60
C VAL A 70 -0.67 -1.48 17.17
N SER A 71 0.08 -2.36 16.51
CA SER A 71 0.31 -3.71 17.02
C SER A 71 1.21 -3.70 18.26
N ARG A 72 1.04 -4.69 19.14
CA ARG A 72 1.91 -4.89 20.31
C ARG A 72 3.39 -5.02 19.90
N ALA A 73 3.66 -5.78 18.83
CA ALA A 73 5.01 -5.94 18.30
C ALA A 73 5.64 -4.60 17.90
N ARG A 74 4.86 -3.70 17.31
CA ARG A 74 5.33 -2.36 16.93
C ARG A 74 5.74 -1.52 18.15
N VAL A 75 4.96 -1.57 19.23
CA VAL A 75 5.31 -0.91 20.49
C VAL A 75 6.62 -1.44 21.04
N THR A 76 6.82 -2.76 21.05
CA THR A 76 8.06 -3.38 21.51
C THR A 76 9.27 -2.97 20.66
N GLN A 77 9.13 -2.98 19.33
CA GLN A 77 10.18 -2.52 18.41
C GLN A 77 10.58 -1.07 18.70
N ILE A 78 9.60 -0.18 18.84
CA ILE A 78 9.84 1.24 19.13
C ILE A 78 10.56 1.40 20.49
N LEU A 79 10.09 0.74 21.55
CA LEU A 79 10.73 0.84 22.87
C LEU A 79 12.15 0.27 22.89
N ASN A 80 12.44 -0.77 22.10
CA ASN A 80 13.79 -1.33 22.00
C ASN A 80 14.79 -0.36 21.36
N LEU A 81 14.35 0.67 20.62
CA LEU A 81 15.24 1.70 20.09
C LEU A 81 15.94 2.49 21.20
N LEU A 82 15.34 2.59 22.39
CA LEU A 82 15.97 3.24 23.54
C LEU A 82 17.09 2.41 24.18
N LYS A 83 17.20 1.13 23.83
CA LYS A 83 18.27 0.24 24.29
C LYS A 83 19.52 0.33 23.39
N LEU A 84 19.43 1.02 22.26
CA LEU A 84 20.57 1.22 21.37
C LEU A 84 21.63 2.08 22.06
N ASP A 85 22.88 1.86 21.66
CA ASP A 85 24.00 2.64 22.17
C ASP A 85 23.81 4.13 21.89
N LYS A 86 24.06 4.96 22.91
CA LYS A 86 23.84 6.41 22.87
C LYS A 86 24.66 7.09 21.76
N SER A 87 25.79 6.51 21.37
CA SER A 87 26.62 6.96 20.26
C SER A 87 25.87 6.95 18.92
N PHE A 88 24.99 5.96 18.69
CA PHE A 88 24.16 5.90 17.49
C PHE A 88 22.97 6.85 17.55
N ILE A 89 22.39 7.05 18.74
CA ILE A 89 21.23 7.92 18.94
C ILE A 89 21.58 9.40 18.70
N LYS A 90 22.80 9.84 19.04
CA LYS A 90 23.23 11.24 18.89
C LYS A 90 23.33 11.71 17.43
N LYS A 91 23.34 10.77 16.47
CA LYS A 91 23.51 11.04 15.04
C LYS A 91 22.19 11.39 14.32
N PHE A 92 21.04 11.23 14.99
CA PHE A 92 19.69 11.43 14.45
C PHE A 92 18.86 12.39 15.32
#